data_AF-A0A7X8XYZ5-F1
#
_entry.id   AF-A0A7X8XYZ5-F1
#
_cell.length_a   1.000
_cell.length_b   1.000
_cell.length_c   1.000
_cell.angle_alpha   90.00
_cell.angle_beta   90.00
_cell.angle_gamma   90.00
#
_symmetry.space_group_name_H-M   'P 1'
#
loop_
_entity.id
_entity.type
_entity.pdbx_description
1 polymer ?
#
loop_
_entity_poly.entity_id
_entity_poly.type
_entity_poly.pdbx_seq_one_letter_code
_entity_poly.pdbx_strand_id
1 'polypeptide(L)'
;MNRKYHRINGKLYELFEILDEQGKILRTIDIPLKVEFRINDLLEIIVGASILAVPTAFTEEVWTMGDALPWLNTLILSSISIVFIASFVYYSSYKMKLKLFRKEYVIRIFSTFVLSVLIIGILLTVVDKCPWITDFSLAFKRTLIGAFPASLSATLTDQFGE
;
A
#
# COMPACT_ATOMS: atom_id res chain seq x y z
N MET A 1 30.63 5.31 -8.58
CA MET A 1 29.45 4.69 -9.23
C MET A 1 28.52 5.81 -9.67
N ASN A 2 28.48 6.11 -10.97
CA ASN A 2 27.75 7.27 -11.49
C ASN A 2 26.32 6.82 -11.85
N ARG A 3 25.35 7.01 -10.94
CA ARG A 3 23.96 6.61 -11.18
C ARG A 3 23.32 7.64 -12.10
N LYS A 4 22.99 7.25 -13.34
CA LYS A 4 22.21 8.08 -14.27
C LYS A 4 20.77 7.58 -14.28
N TYR A 5 19.83 8.53 -14.21
CA TYR A 5 18.41 8.27 -14.34
C TYR A 5 17.97 8.72 -15.73
N HIS A 6 17.17 7.90 -16.41
CA HIS A 6 16.57 8.28 -17.69
C HIS A 6 15.09 7.91 -17.70
N ARG A 7 14.31 8.65 -18.50
CA ARG A 7 12.88 8.41 -18.65
C ARG A 7 12.61 7.76 -20.01
N ILE A 8 11.94 6.61 -20.00
CA ILE A 8 11.43 5.96 -21.22
C ILE A 8 9.92 5.82 -21.06
N ASN A 9 9.13 6.36 -22.01
CA ASN A 9 7.66 6.32 -21.98
C ASN A 9 7.06 6.81 -20.65
N GLY A 10 7.65 7.88 -20.10
CA GLY A 10 7.30 8.46 -18.82
C GLY A 10 7.74 7.64 -17.59
N LYS A 11 8.18 6.38 -17.71
CA LYS A 11 8.69 5.57 -16.58
C LYS A 11 10.15 5.93 -16.31
N LEU A 12 10.52 5.96 -15.03
CA LEU A 12 11.88 6.25 -14.60
C LEU A 12 12.70 4.95 -14.57
N TYR A 13 13.89 4.94 -15.15
CA TYR A 13 14.79 3.79 -15.16
C TYR A 13 16.15 4.16 -14.57
N GLU A 14 16.72 3.26 -13.77
CA GLU A 14 18.08 3.37 -13.25
C GLU A 14 19.04 2.67 -14.20
N LEU A 15 20.05 3.40 -14.70
CA LEU A 15 21.08 2.84 -15.55
C LEU A 15 22.15 2.18 -14.69
N PHE A 16 22.25 0.87 -14.79
CA PHE A 16 23.42 0.14 -14.31
C PHE A 16 24.38 -0.09 -15.48
N GLU A 17 25.47 0.68 -15.50
CA GLU A 17 26.57 0.51 -16.44
C GLU A 17 27.52 -0.57 -15.88
N ILE A 18 27.57 -1.75 -16.50
CA ILE A 18 28.56 -2.79 -16.19
C ILE A 18 29.83 -2.44 -16.98
N LEU A 19 30.92 -2.19 -16.25
CA LEU A 19 32.24 -1.86 -16.80
C LEU A 19 33.11 -3.11 -16.91
N ASP A 20 33.89 -3.23 -17.98
CA ASP A 20 34.98 -4.20 -18.12
C ASP A 20 36.17 -3.86 -17.21
N GLU A 21 37.14 -4.77 -17.02
CA GLU A 21 38.40 -4.51 -16.29
C GLU A 21 39.19 -3.32 -16.87
N GLN A 22 38.92 -2.94 -18.11
CA GLN A 22 39.51 -1.80 -18.84
C GLN A 22 38.64 -0.53 -18.80
N GLY A 23 37.53 -0.52 -18.05
CA GLY A 23 36.64 0.65 -17.90
C GLY A 23 35.71 0.93 -19.09
N LYS A 24 35.53 -0.02 -20.01
CA LYS A 24 34.62 0.09 -21.15
C LYS A 24 33.21 -0.39 -20.78
N ILE A 25 32.17 0.33 -21.19
CA ILE A 25 30.77 -0.01 -20.93
C ILE A 25 30.39 -1.25 -21.75
N LEU A 26 30.17 -2.39 -21.09
CA LEU A 26 29.81 -3.66 -21.74
C LEU A 26 28.30 -3.78 -21.96
N ARG A 27 27.52 -3.41 -20.95
CA ARG A 27 26.07 -3.54 -20.97
C ARG A 27 25.43 -2.52 -20.04
N THR A 28 24.34 -1.94 -20.52
CA THR A 28 23.47 -1.06 -19.75
C THR A 28 22.22 -1.85 -19.39
N ILE A 29 21.90 -1.94 -18.11
CA ILE A 29 20.64 -2.55 -17.63
C ILE A 29 19.75 -1.43 -17.13
N ASP A 30 18.55 -1.36 -17.71
CA ASP A 30 17.51 -0.40 -17.34
C ASP A 30 16.58 -1.04 -16.30
N ILE A 31 16.70 -0.65 -15.04
CA ILE A 31 15.81 -1.15 -13.99
C ILE A 31 14.65 -0.17 -13.81
N PRO A 32 13.39 -0.56 -14.08
CA PRO A 32 12.25 0.32 -13.86
C PRO A 32 12.18 0.69 -12.37
N LEU A 33 12.03 1.98 -12.09
CA LEU A 33 11.74 2.47 -10.76
C LEU A 33 10.23 2.65 -10.60
N LYS A 34 9.60 1.79 -9.80
CA LYS A 34 8.21 1.97 -9.34
C LYS A 34 8.08 3.07 -8.27
N VAL A 35 8.70 4.22 -8.52
CA VAL A 35 8.65 5.38 -7.61
C VAL A 35 7.50 6.32 -7.92
N GLU A 36 7.05 6.42 -9.17
CA GLU A 36 5.92 7.27 -9.52
C GLU A 36 4.60 6.54 -9.26
N PHE A 37 3.69 7.17 -8.52
CA PHE A 37 2.35 6.63 -8.27
C PHE A 37 1.46 6.82 -9.51
N ARG A 38 0.98 5.71 -10.10
CA ARG A 38 0.17 5.71 -11.33
C ARG A 38 -1.22 5.12 -11.10
N ILE A 39 -2.10 5.32 -12.08
CA ILE A 39 -3.45 4.73 -12.08
C ILE A 39 -3.40 3.20 -12.01
N ASN A 40 -2.41 2.57 -12.66
CA ASN A 40 -2.23 1.12 -12.59
C ASN A 40 -1.95 0.66 -11.14
N ASP A 41 -1.14 1.40 -10.39
CA ASP A 41 -0.86 1.12 -8.98
C ASP A 41 -2.15 1.21 -8.15
N LEU A 42 -3.02 2.17 -8.47
CA LEU A 42 -4.32 2.32 -7.81
C LEU A 42 -5.19 1.06 -8.02
N LEU A 43 -5.25 0.54 -9.24
CA LEU A 43 -5.97 -0.70 -9.55
C LEU A 43 -5.36 -1.92 -8.84
N GLU A 44 -4.03 -2.02 -8.82
CA GLU A 44 -3.32 -3.09 -8.09
C GLU A 44 -3.61 -3.06 -6.59
N ILE A 45 -3.63 -1.86 -5.98
CA ILE A 45 -4.00 -1.66 -4.59
C ILE A 45 -5.45 -2.08 -4.34
N ILE A 46 -6.39 -1.71 -5.22
CA ILE A 46 -7.82 -2.09 -5.07
C ILE A 46 -7.97 -3.61 -5.14
N VAL A 47 -7.38 -4.25 -6.15
CA VAL A 47 -7.45 -5.70 -6.33
C VAL A 47 -6.78 -6.41 -5.15
N GLY A 48 -5.58 -5.97 -4.78
CA GLY A 48 -4.83 -6.52 -3.66
C GLY A 48 -5.54 -6.35 -2.32
N ALA A 49 -6.16 -5.20 -2.06
CA ALA A 49 -6.97 -4.96 -0.86
C ALA A 49 -8.14 -5.93 -0.79
N SER A 50 -8.83 -6.14 -1.92
CA SER A 50 -10.03 -6.97 -2.01
C SER A 50 -9.78 -8.42 -1.60
N ILE A 51 -8.57 -8.96 -1.84
CA ILE A 51 -8.21 -10.35 -1.52
C ILE A 51 -8.46 -10.67 -0.05
N LEU A 52 -7.98 -9.82 0.87
CA LEU A 52 -8.22 -10.00 2.31
C LEU A 52 -9.43 -9.21 2.80
N ALA A 53 -9.85 -8.15 2.11
CA ALA A 53 -11.01 -7.38 2.53
C ALA A 53 -12.31 -8.18 2.49
N VAL A 54 -12.52 -9.01 1.46
CA VAL A 54 -13.73 -9.85 1.34
C VAL A 54 -13.88 -10.84 2.49
N PRO A 55 -12.91 -11.74 2.76
CA PRO A 55 -13.03 -12.67 3.87
C PRO A 55 -13.11 -11.91 5.20
N THR A 56 -12.30 -10.87 5.42
CA THR A 56 -12.30 -10.11 6.69
C THR A 56 -13.60 -9.35 6.94
N ALA A 57 -14.14 -8.64 5.94
CA ALA A 57 -15.37 -7.87 6.13
C ALA A 57 -16.58 -8.75 6.42
N PHE A 58 -16.55 -10.01 6.01
CA PHE A 58 -17.68 -10.93 6.12
C PHE A 58 -17.64 -11.81 7.37
N THR A 59 -16.68 -11.61 8.28
CA THR A 59 -16.61 -12.37 9.52
C THR A 59 -17.19 -11.64 10.73
N GLU A 60 -17.82 -12.40 11.63
CA GLU A 60 -18.40 -11.91 12.89
C GLU A 60 -17.33 -11.37 13.85
N GLU A 61 -16.09 -11.87 13.76
CA GLU A 61 -14.98 -11.42 14.62
C GLU A 61 -14.70 -9.93 14.39
N VAL A 62 -14.72 -9.44 13.15
CA VAL A 62 -14.48 -8.03 12.85
C VAL A 62 -15.62 -7.15 13.34
N TRP A 63 -16.86 -7.62 13.21
CA TRP A 63 -18.05 -6.87 13.64
C TRP A 63 -18.10 -6.75 15.16
N THR A 64 -17.82 -7.85 15.86
CA THR A 64 -17.77 -7.95 17.32
C THR A 64 -16.58 -7.17 17.87
N MET A 65 -15.42 -7.26 17.24
CA MET A 65 -14.26 -6.45 17.62
C MET A 65 -14.51 -4.95 17.45
N GLY A 66 -15.21 -4.53 16.40
CA GLY A 66 -15.58 -3.12 16.23
C GLY A 66 -16.46 -2.58 17.35
N ASP A 67 -17.30 -3.43 17.94
CA ASP A 67 -18.15 -3.08 19.08
C ASP A 67 -17.35 -3.08 20.40
N ALA A 68 -16.62 -4.17 20.66
CA ALA A 68 -15.92 -4.38 21.92
C ALA A 68 -14.65 -3.52 22.12
N LEU A 69 -13.93 -3.15 21.05
CA LEU A 69 -12.67 -2.45 21.19
C LEU A 69 -12.87 -0.95 21.49
N PRO A 70 -12.14 -0.41 22.50
CA PRO A 70 -12.03 1.02 22.70
C PRO A 70 -11.31 1.70 21.53
N TRP A 71 -11.63 2.97 21.31
CA TRP A 71 -11.02 3.79 20.26
C TRP A 71 -9.50 3.81 20.26
N LEU A 72 -8.88 3.86 21.44
CA LEU A 72 -7.42 3.88 21.57
C LEU A 72 -6.80 2.65 20.91
N ASN A 73 -7.38 1.47 21.13
CA ASN A 73 -6.87 0.22 20.59
C ASN A 73 -7.07 0.15 19.07
N THR A 74 -8.21 0.62 18.56
CA THR A 74 -8.49 0.72 17.11
C THR A 74 -7.48 1.63 16.41
N LEU A 75 -7.16 2.77 17.02
CA LEU A 75 -6.18 3.73 16.49
C LEU A 75 -4.75 3.18 16.55
N ILE A 76 -4.40 2.45 17.61
CA ILE A 76 -3.11 1.76 17.70
C ILE A 76 -3.00 0.69 16.59
N LEU A 77 -4.04 -0.11 16.38
CA LEU A 77 -4.06 -1.12 15.32
C LEU A 77 -3.90 -0.49 13.93
N SER A 78 -4.60 0.61 13.67
CA SER A 78 -4.47 1.39 12.43
C SER A 78 -3.07 1.96 12.25
N SER A 79 -2.47 2.45 13.34
CA SER A 79 -1.09 2.97 13.33
C SER A 79 -0.08 1.86 13.04
N ILE A 80 -0.25 0.67 13.63
CA ILE A 80 0.56 -0.52 13.35
C ILE A 80 0.44 -0.92 11.88
N SER A 81 -0.78 -0.85 11.31
CA SER A 81 -1.00 -1.06 9.87
C SER A 81 -0.11 -0.15 9.03
N ILE A 82 -0.16 1.15 9.29
CA ILE A 82 0.62 2.16 8.56
C ILE A 82 2.13 1.91 8.72
N VAL A 83 2.59 1.50 9.91
CA VAL A 83 4.00 1.15 10.14
C VAL A 83 4.41 -0.06 9.31
N PHE A 84 3.56 -1.09 9.18
CA PHE A 84 3.86 -2.24 8.33
C PHE A 84 3.90 -1.87 6.85
N ILE A 85 2.92 -1.09 6.37
CA ILE A 85 2.91 -0.59 4.99
C ILE A 85 4.19 0.21 4.71
N ALA A 86 4.51 1.16 5.59
CA ALA A 86 5.70 2.00 5.47
C ALA A 86 6.98 1.16 5.44
N SER A 87 7.12 0.23 6.39
CA SER A 87 8.29 -0.65 6.45
C SER A 87 8.41 -1.49 5.19
N PHE A 88 7.33 -2.12 4.72
CA PHE A 88 7.35 -2.96 3.54
C PHE A 88 7.71 -2.17 2.27
N VAL A 89 7.06 -1.03 2.03
CA VAL A 89 7.34 -0.16 0.88
C VAL A 89 8.78 0.38 0.94
N TYR A 90 9.27 0.73 2.15
CA TYR A 90 10.64 1.18 2.32
C TYR A 90 11.66 0.11 1.93
N TYR A 91 11.51 -1.11 2.44
CA TYR A 91 12.45 -2.19 2.18
C TYR A 91 12.36 -2.74 0.75
N SER A 92 11.17 -2.70 0.14
CA SER A 92 10.92 -3.21 -1.20
C SER A 92 11.42 -2.24 -2.29
N SER A 93 10.93 -1.00 -2.34
CA SER A 93 11.18 -0.11 -3.49
C SER A 93 11.98 1.16 -3.18
N TYR A 94 12.07 1.61 -1.92
CA TYR A 94 12.61 2.95 -1.60
C TYR A 94 13.96 2.98 -0.86
N LYS A 95 14.51 1.86 -0.36
CA LYS A 95 15.79 1.74 0.41
C LYS A 95 16.79 2.89 0.20
N MET A 96 17.49 2.92 -0.94
CA MET A 96 18.53 3.92 -1.23
C MET A 96 18.00 5.17 -1.95
N LYS A 97 16.70 5.18 -2.27
CA LYS A 97 16.05 6.14 -3.18
C LYS A 97 15.10 7.09 -2.43
N LEU A 98 14.85 6.84 -1.14
CA LEU A 98 13.92 7.59 -0.29
C LEU A 98 14.24 9.08 -0.21
N LYS A 99 15.53 9.45 -0.22
CA LYS A 99 15.94 10.87 -0.18
C LYS A 99 15.46 11.65 -1.41
N LEU A 100 15.34 10.99 -2.56
CA LEU A 100 14.94 11.63 -3.82
C LEU A 100 13.42 11.61 -4.02
N PHE A 101 12.73 10.58 -3.53
CA PHE A 101 11.30 10.34 -3.77
C PHE A 101 10.45 10.28 -2.48
N ARG A 102 10.72 11.18 -1.53
CA ARG A 102 10.02 11.18 -0.23
C ARG A 102 8.53 11.47 -0.36
N LYS A 103 8.13 12.31 -1.32
CA LYS A 103 6.71 12.69 -1.51
C LYS A 103 5.90 11.50 -2.02
N GLU A 104 6.45 10.81 -3.00
CA GLU A 104 5.86 9.66 -3.67
C GLU A 104 5.72 8.48 -2.70
N TYR A 105 6.72 8.28 -1.83
CA TYR A 105 6.66 7.31 -0.74
C TYR A 105 5.47 7.57 0.20
N VAL A 106 5.29 8.81 0.67
CA VAL A 106 4.18 9.16 1.56
C VAL A 106 2.83 9.03 0.86
N ILE A 107 2.73 9.49 -0.39
CA ILE A 107 1.51 9.37 -1.20
C ILE A 107 1.12 7.90 -1.36
N ARG A 108 2.08 7.01 -1.61
CA ARG A 108 1.82 5.57 -1.76
C ARG A 108 1.29 4.96 -0.47
N ILE A 109 1.96 5.18 0.67
CA ILE A 109 1.49 4.65 1.98
C ILE A 109 0.08 5.14 2.30
N PHE A 110 -0.16 6.44 2.12
CA PHE A 110 -1.45 7.04 2.41
C PHE A 110 -2.54 6.51 1.48
N SER A 111 -2.25 6.42 0.18
CA SER A 111 -3.19 5.91 -0.82
C SER A 111 -3.54 4.44 -0.55
N THR A 112 -2.55 3.60 -0.25
CA THR A 112 -2.79 2.18 0.07
C THR A 112 -3.69 2.04 1.29
N PHE A 113 -3.40 2.74 2.37
CA PHE A 113 -4.22 2.67 3.58
C PHE A 113 -5.64 3.18 3.35
N VAL A 114 -5.80 4.36 2.74
CA VAL A 114 -7.12 4.97 2.48
C VAL A 114 -7.96 4.11 1.53
N LEU A 115 -7.36 3.56 0.47
CA LEU A 115 -8.08 2.69 -0.45
C LEU A 115 -8.51 1.40 0.24
N SER A 116 -7.69 0.81 1.11
CA SER A 116 -8.09 -0.37 1.88
C SER A 116 -9.24 -0.09 2.85
N VAL A 117 -9.21 1.05 3.55
CA VAL A 117 -10.33 1.52 4.39
C VAL A 117 -11.59 1.68 3.56
N LEU A 118 -11.49 2.31 2.38
CA LEU A 118 -12.62 2.52 1.47
C LEU A 118 -13.23 1.19 1.01
N ILE A 119 -12.40 0.24 0.56
CA ILE A 119 -12.87 -1.07 0.09
C ILE A 119 -13.59 -1.84 1.21
N ILE A 120 -13.02 -1.89 2.43
CA ILE A 120 -13.70 -2.50 3.58
C ILE A 120 -15.01 -1.79 3.88
N GLY A 121 -15.03 -0.46 3.87
CA GLY A 121 -16.21 0.34 4.13
C GLY A 121 -17.34 0.01 3.15
N ILE A 122 -17.03 -0.10 1.86
CA ILE A 122 -17.97 -0.54 0.83
C ILE A 122 -18.49 -1.95 1.14
N LEU A 123 -17.60 -2.91 1.38
CA LEU A 123 -17.99 -4.30 1.62
C LEU A 123 -18.86 -4.47 2.88
N LEU A 124 -18.52 -3.79 3.97
CA LEU A 124 -19.34 -3.77 5.19
C LEU A 124 -20.69 -3.10 4.97
N THR A 125 -20.77 -2.12 4.08
CA THR A 125 -22.04 -1.49 3.69
C THR A 125 -22.91 -2.46 2.90
N VAL A 126 -22.32 -3.21 1.96
CA VAL A 126 -23.02 -4.20 1.14
C VAL A 126 -23.62 -5.32 2.00
N VAL A 127 -22.95 -5.73 3.08
CA VAL A 127 -23.42 -6.78 4.00
C VAL A 127 -24.29 -6.24 5.14
N ASP A 128 -24.63 -4.95 5.12
CA ASP A 128 -25.47 -4.29 6.13
C ASP A 128 -24.89 -4.38 7.56
N LYS A 129 -23.56 -4.28 7.67
CA LYS A 129 -22.81 -4.35 8.94
C LYS A 129 -22.12 -3.04 9.30
N CYS A 130 -22.32 -1.98 8.50
CA CYS A 130 -21.79 -0.65 8.75
C CYS A 130 -22.94 0.36 8.96
N PRO A 131 -23.37 0.62 10.21
CA PRO A 131 -24.47 1.53 10.51
C PRO A 131 -24.04 3.01 10.41
N TRP A 132 -23.71 3.50 9.21
CA TRP A 132 -23.15 4.84 8.99
C TRP A 132 -24.00 5.98 9.57
N ILE A 133 -25.33 5.82 9.59
CA ILE A 133 -26.28 6.86 10.01
C ILE A 133 -26.59 6.75 11.51
N THR A 134 -26.79 5.53 12.02
CA THR A 134 -27.23 5.31 13.40
C THR A 134 -26.07 5.27 14.39
N ASP A 135 -24.93 4.70 13.98
CA ASP A 135 -23.70 4.68 14.78
C ASP A 135 -22.45 4.78 13.89
N PHE A 136 -22.13 6.02 13.53
CA PHE A 136 -20.92 6.34 12.75
C PHE A 136 -19.63 5.87 13.45
N SER A 137 -19.61 5.90 14.78
CA SER A 137 -18.44 5.51 15.57
C SER A 137 -18.15 4.02 15.44
N LEU A 138 -19.19 3.18 15.57
CA LEU A 138 -19.09 1.74 15.34
C LEU A 138 -18.72 1.41 13.89
N ALA A 139 -19.35 2.06 12.92
CA ALA A 139 -19.08 1.88 11.50
C ALA A 139 -17.60 2.15 11.15
N PHE A 140 -17.05 3.24 11.68
CA PHE A 140 -15.66 3.61 11.44
C PHE A 140 -14.69 2.65 12.14
N LYS A 141 -14.99 2.21 13.38
CA LYS A 141 -14.18 1.20 14.09
C LYS A 141 -14.09 -0.12 13.32
N ARG A 142 -15.23 -0.65 12.85
CA ARG A 142 -15.27 -1.88 12.04
C ARG A 142 -14.47 -1.75 10.76
N THR A 143 -14.57 -0.59 10.11
CA THR A 143 -13.84 -0.32 8.87
C THR A 143 -12.33 -0.29 9.10
N LEU A 144 -11.86 0.41 10.14
CA LEU A 144 -10.44 0.48 10.48
C LEU A 144 -9.84 -0.88 10.87
N ILE A 145 -10.58 -1.68 11.64
CA ILE A 145 -10.13 -3.03 12.03
C ILE A 145 -10.01 -3.92 10.80
N GLY A 146 -11.03 -3.94 9.94
CA GLY A 146 -10.99 -4.72 8.70
C GLY A 146 -9.94 -4.22 7.70
N ALA A 147 -9.60 -2.93 7.72
CA ALA A 147 -8.60 -2.35 6.84
C ALA A 147 -7.18 -2.84 7.16
N PHE A 148 -6.91 -3.34 8.37
CA PHE A 148 -5.59 -3.85 8.75
C PHE A 148 -5.10 -4.99 7.84
N PRO A 149 -5.79 -6.14 7.73
CA PRO A 149 -5.36 -7.20 6.82
C PRO A 149 -5.50 -6.81 5.35
N ALA A 150 -6.54 -6.03 4.98
CA ALA A 150 -6.73 -5.57 3.61
C ALA A 150 -5.55 -4.73 3.11
N SER A 151 -5.03 -3.81 3.92
CA SER A 151 -3.91 -2.94 3.52
C SER A 151 -2.58 -3.68 3.41
N LEU A 152 -2.37 -4.73 4.20
CA LEU A 152 -1.21 -5.60 4.05
C LEU A 152 -1.25 -6.34 2.70
N SER A 153 -2.41 -6.92 2.35
CA SER A 153 -2.60 -7.58 1.06
C SER A 153 -2.43 -6.62 -0.12
N ALA A 154 -3.02 -5.42 -0.02
CA ALA A 154 -2.86 -4.38 -1.03
C ALA A 154 -1.40 -3.99 -1.25
N THR A 155 -0.65 -3.83 -0.16
CA THR A 155 0.77 -3.47 -0.19
C THR A 155 1.62 -4.57 -0.84
N LEU A 156 1.31 -5.84 -0.58
CA LEU A 156 1.99 -6.96 -1.23
C LEU A 156 1.77 -6.94 -2.75
N THR A 157 0.50 -6.88 -3.18
CA THR A 157 0.15 -6.90 -4.61
C THR A 157 0.76 -5.72 -5.36
N ASP A 158 0.72 -4.53 -4.77
CA ASP A 158 1.31 -3.31 -5.34
C ASP A 158 2.84 -3.42 -5.57
N GLN A 159 3.56 -4.32 -4.89
CA GLN A 159 4.98 -4.53 -5.17
C GLN A 159 5.26 -5.62 -6.23
N PHE A 160 4.30 -6.53 -6.50
CA PHE A 160 4.50 -7.64 -7.45
C PHE A 160 4.21 -7.29 -8.91
N GLY A 161 3.62 -6.12 -9.21
CA GLY A 161 3.36 -5.67 -10.58
C GLY A 161 4.61 -5.21 -11.37
N GLU A 162 5.74 -5.91 -11.22
CA GLU A 162 6.99 -5.73 -11.99
C GLU A 162 7.10 -6.72 -13.16
#